data_AF-A0A9D8ND50-F1
#
_entry.id   AF-A0A9D8ND50-F1
#
_cell.length_a   1.000
_cell.length_b   1.000
_cell.length_c   1.000
_cell.angle_alpha   90.00
_cell.angle_beta   90.00
_cell.angle_gamma   90.00
#
_symmetry.space_group_name_H-M   'P 1'
#
loop_
_entity.id
_entity.type
_entity.pdbx_description
1 polymer ?
#
loop_
_entity_poly.entity_id
_entity_poly.type
_entity_poly.pdbx_seq_one_letter_code
_entity_poly.pdbx_strand_id
1 'polypeptide(L)' 'DRFSGRKSDEYSDQEVEEFRYVMYTMQQDEVREWMECLQARDIELPDELKEECYSMMNEI' A
#
# COMPACT_ATOMS: atom_id res chain seq x y z
N ASP A 1 6.01 -11.44 6.62
CA ASP A 1 6.16 -10.87 5.26
C ASP A 1 7.57 -10.29 5.14
N ARG A 2 8.13 -10.13 3.94
CA ARG A 2 9.46 -9.51 3.75
C ARG A 2 9.49 -8.01 4.08
N PHE A 3 8.32 -7.37 4.13
CA PHE A 3 8.16 -5.93 4.40
C PHE A 3 7.76 -5.61 5.86
N SER A 4 7.55 -6.63 6.68
CA SER A 4 7.06 -6.45 8.06
C SER A 4 8.09 -5.71 8.94
N GLY A 5 7.62 -4.75 9.73
CA GLY A 5 8.42 -3.92 10.62
C GLY A 5 9.28 -2.85 9.94
N ARG A 6 9.13 -2.65 8.63
CA ARG A 6 9.79 -1.58 7.88
C ARG A 6 8.92 -0.33 7.88
N LYS A 7 9.57 0.82 7.98
CA LYS A 7 8.90 2.12 7.92
C LYS A 7 8.56 2.52 6.49
N SER A 8 7.55 3.39 6.35
CA SER A 8 7.09 3.88 5.05
C SER A 8 8.14 4.64 4.21
N ASP A 9 9.23 5.12 4.81
CA ASP A 9 10.33 5.85 4.16
C ASP A 9 11.57 4.96 3.86
N GLU A 10 11.51 3.66 4.16
CA GLU A 10 12.63 2.73 4.02
C GLU A 10 12.56 1.87 2.75
N TYR A 11 11.58 2.10 1.88
CA TYR A 11 11.40 1.35 0.63
C TYR A 11 12.23 1.92 -0.51
N SER A 12 12.84 1.02 -1.30
CA SER A 12 13.47 1.42 -2.56
C SER A 12 12.44 1.64 -3.67
N ASP A 13 12.76 2.42 -4.70
CA ASP A 13 11.88 2.66 -5.86
C ASP A 13 11.31 1.36 -6.46
N GLN A 14 12.12 0.30 -6.52
CA GLN A 14 11.69 -1.01 -7.01
C GLN A 14 10.63 -1.64 -6.11
N GLU A 15 10.77 -1.54 -4.79
CA GLU A 15 9.80 -2.06 -3.84
C GLU A 15 8.52 -1.23 -3.85
N VAL A 16 8.63 0.10 -3.95
CA VAL A 16 7.47 0.98 -4.14
C VAL A 16 6.67 0.57 -5.37
N GLU A 17 7.34 0.25 -6.48
CA GLU A 17 6.68 -0.22 -7.70
C GLU A 17 5.95 -1.56 -7.50
N GLU A 18 6.44 -2.45 -6.63
CA GLU A 18 5.73 -3.68 -6.30
C GLU A 18 4.41 -3.42 -5.56
N PHE A 19 4.41 -2.50 -4.59
CA PHE A 19 3.17 -2.08 -3.92
C PHE A 19 2.21 -1.41 -4.91
N ARG A 20 2.74 -0.53 -5.78
CA ARG A 20 1.97 0.16 -6.81
C ARG A 20 1.29 -0.81 -7.77
N TYR A 21 2.03 -1.81 -8.23
CA TYR A 21 1.51 -2.86 -9.11
C TYR A 21 0.34 -3.59 -8.46
N VAL A 22 0.49 -4.04 -7.21
CA VAL A 22 -0.59 -4.70 -6.48
C VAL A 22 -1.79 -3.76 -6.35
N MET A 23 -1.58 -2.51 -5.89
CA MET A 23 -2.62 -1.48 -5.74
C MET A 23 -3.45 -1.28 -7.01
N TYR A 24 -2.80 -1.16 -8.18
CA TYR A 24 -3.50 -0.95 -9.45
C TYR A 24 -4.18 -2.19 -10.03
N THR A 25 -3.87 -3.40 -9.53
CA THR A 25 -4.59 -4.61 -9.93
C THR A 25 -5.91 -4.82 -9.17
N MET A 26 -6.17 -4.02 -8.13
CA MET A 26 -7.33 -4.13 -7.26
C MET A 26 -8.44 -3.13 -7.63
N GLN A 27 -9.69 -3.53 -7.37
CA GLN A 27 -10.85 -2.64 -7.40
C GLN A 27 -10.83 -1.71 -6.17
N GLN A 28 -11.54 -0.58 -6.24
CA GLN A 28 -11.54 0.44 -5.18
C GLN A 28 -11.98 -0.10 -3.80
N ASP A 29 -12.96 -1.01 -3.79
CA ASP A 29 -13.43 -1.71 -2.59
C ASP A 29 -12.37 -2.68 -2.01
N GLU A 30 -11.58 -3.31 -2.87
CA GLU A 30 -10.49 -4.22 -2.48
C GLU A 30 -9.28 -3.47 -1.89
N VAL A 31 -9.02 -2.22 -2.30
CA VAL A 31 -7.89 -1.42 -1.77
C VAL A 31 -8.00 -1.21 -0.25
N ARG A 32 -9.22 -1.03 0.26
CA ARG A 32 -9.45 -0.86 1.71
C ARG A 32 -9.12 -2.15 2.48
N GLU A 33 -9.61 -3.29 2.00
CA GLU A 33 -9.33 -4.60 2.61
C GLU A 33 -7.83 -4.94 2.56
N TRP A 34 -7.16 -4.55 1.46
CA TRP A 34 -5.72 -4.71 1.33
C TRP A 34 -4.94 -3.87 2.36
N MET A 35 -5.32 -2.60 2.56
CA MET A 35 -4.70 -1.74 3.58
C MET A 35 -4.86 -2.30 5.00
N GLU A 36 -6.04 -2.82 5.33
CA GLU A 36 -6.28 -3.50 6.61
C GLU A 36 -5.39 -4.75 6.77
N CYS A 37 -5.20 -5.51 5.69
CA CYS A 37 -4.30 -6.66 5.67
C CYS A 37 -2.82 -6.28 5.85
N LEU A 38 -2.36 -5.16 5.29
CA LEU A 38 -1.01 -4.64 5.51
C LEU A 38 -0.79 -4.28 6.98
N GLN A 39 -1.74 -3.53 7.56
CA GLN A 39 -1.69 -3.14 8.97
C GLN A 39 -1.67 -4.36 9.91
N ALA A 40 -2.51 -5.37 9.65
CA ALA A 40 -2.54 -6.61 10.43
C ALA A 40 -1.22 -7.39 10.40
N ARG A 41 -0.36 -7.12 9.41
CA ARG A 41 0.95 -7.76 9.23
C ARG A 41 2.12 -6.86 9.61
N ASP A 42 1.84 -5.69 10.21
CA ASP A 42 2.85 -4.69 10.55
C ASP A 42 3.66 -4.24 9.33
N ILE A 43 2.96 -3.97 8.22
CA ILE A 43 3.54 -3.46 6.97
C ILE A 43 2.99 -2.06 6.74
N GLU A 44 3.87 -1.06 6.76
CA GLU A 44 3.49 0.30 6.38
C GLU A 44 3.49 0.45 4.85
N LEU A 45 2.49 1.17 4.32
CA LEU A 45 2.46 1.54 2.90
C LEU A 45 3.58 2.58 2.63
N PRO A 46 4.32 2.47 1.50
CA PRO A 46 5.30 3.48 1.11
C PRO A 46 4.73 4.90 1.07
N ASP A 47 5.51 5.89 1.50
CA ASP A 47 5.08 7.29 1.55
C ASP A 47 4.62 7.81 0.18
N GLU A 48 5.28 7.39 -0.89
CA GLU A 48 5.01 7.74 -2.27
C GLU A 48 3.63 7.32 -2.76
N LEU A 49 2.98 6.36 -2.07
CA LEU A 49 1.68 5.80 -2.45
C LEU A 49 0.53 6.26 -1.53
N LYS A 50 0.82 6.93 -0.42
CA LYS A 50 -0.20 7.27 0.60
C LYS A 50 -1.33 8.14 0.03
N GLU A 51 -0.99 9.20 -0.70
CA GLU A 51 -1.98 10.10 -1.31
C GLU A 51 -2.84 9.37 -2.36
N GLU A 52 -2.20 8.55 -3.19
CA GLU A 52 -2.90 7.82 -4.25
C GLU A 52 -3.83 6.74 -3.70
N CYS A 53 -3.34 5.96 -2.72
CA CYS A 53 -4.15 4.98 -2.00
C CYS A 53 -5.35 5.65 -1.31
N TYR A 54 -5.14 6.83 -0.69
CA TYR A 54 -6.21 7.61 -0.09
C TYR A 54 -7.23 8.08 -1.13
N SER A 55 -6.79 8.53 -2.31
CA SER A 55 -7.69 8.91 -3.40
C SER A 55 -8.53 7.72 -3.86
N MET A 56 -7.91 6.56 -4.12
CA MET A 56 -8.62 5.35 -4.55
C MET A 56 -9.65 4.85 -3.53
N MET A 57 -9.39 5.01 -2.24
CA MET A 57 -10.32 4.63 -1.17
C MET A 57 -11.50 5.59 -0.97
N ASN A 58 -11.39 6.84 -1.47
CA ASN A 58 -12.34 7.93 -1.20
C ASN A 58 -13.07 8.47 -2.44
N GLU A 59 -12.73 8.02 -3.65
CA GLU A 59 -13.54 8.29 -4.83
C GLU A 59 -14.86 7.50 -4.74
N ILE A 60 -15.94 8.19 -4.33
CA ILE A 60 -17.35 7.77 -4.41
C ILE A 60 -18.14 8.87 -5.11
#